data_AF-A0A3B9T1M3-F1
#
_entry.id   AF-A0A3B9T1M3-F1
#
_cell.length_a   1.000
_cell.length_b   1.000
_cell.length_c   1.000
_cell.angle_alpha   90.00
_cell.angle_beta   90.00
_cell.angle_gamma   90.00
#
_symmetry.space_group_name_H-M   'P 1'
#
loop_
_entity.id
_entity.type
_entity.pdbx_description
1 polymer ?
#
loop_
_entity_poly.entity_id
_entity_poly.type
_entity_poly.pdbx_seq_one_letter_code
_entity_poly.pdbx_strand_id
1 'polypeptide(L)'
;MEEAVSFDLLSVGIVGLIVIGAILFIVLNGRKAKSMSAEQNRMLTPETVRAAVTGSEKSEMGKRKYVILMQTEDGRKIRLDVPYEQYMKLRDPVRIASGSSFRNAMMQGMLTYHGTLLLNFEPDAAFQQAYQFR
;
A
#
# COMPACT_ATOMS: atom_id res chain seq x y z
N MET A 1 3.65 36.69 65.69
CA MET A 1 3.78 35.31 65.21
C MET A 1 4.13 35.40 63.74
N GLU A 2 5.42 35.44 63.42
CA GLU A 2 5.92 35.27 62.06
C GLU A 2 6.48 33.86 61.98
N GLU A 3 5.79 32.98 61.26
CA GLU A 3 6.23 31.61 61.04
C GLU A 3 7.16 31.62 59.82
N ALA A 4 8.47 31.60 60.07
CA ALA A 4 9.45 31.47 59.01
C ALA A 4 9.33 30.07 58.39
N VAL A 5 8.72 29.98 57.22
CA VAL A 5 8.64 28.75 56.43
C VAL A 5 10.06 28.37 56.01
N SER A 6 10.67 27.41 56.73
CA SER A 6 11.98 26.88 56.40
C SER A 6 11.88 25.92 55.22
N PHE A 7 12.31 26.36 54.05
CA PHE A 7 12.42 25.50 52.87
C PHE A 7 13.71 24.69 52.96
N ASP A 8 13.58 23.37 53.04
CA ASP A 8 14.72 22.46 52.92
C ASP A 8 15.26 22.51 51.47
N LEU A 9 16.47 23.05 51.32
CA LEU A 9 17.16 23.20 50.03
C LEU A 9 17.39 21.86 49.33
N LEU A 10 17.51 20.75 50.09
CA LEU A 10 17.66 19.42 49.53
C LEU A 10 16.38 18.98 48.80
N SER A 11 15.22 19.21 49.42
CA SER A 11 13.91 18.94 48.83
C SER A 11 13.67 19.72 47.53
N VAL A 12 14.10 20.98 47.47
CA VAL A 12 14.02 21.81 46.26
C VAL A 12 14.92 21.25 45.14
N GLY A 13 16.12 20.79 45.48
CA GLY A 13 17.07 20.20 44.51
C GLY A 13 16.56 18.92 43.86
N ILE A 14 15.93 18.03 44.64
CA ILE A 14 15.38 16.76 44.13
C ILE A 14 14.21 17.03 43.18
N VAL A 15 13.31 17.95 43.53
CA VAL A 15 12.19 18.34 42.66
C VAL A 15 12.70 18.90 41.33
N GLY A 16 13.73 19.75 41.36
CA GLY A 16 14.35 20.29 40.15
C GLY A 16 14.92 19.21 39.21
N LEU A 17 15.60 18.20 39.75
CA LEU A 17 16.19 17.09 38.97
C LEU A 17 15.12 16.21 38.31
N ILE A 18 14.01 15.94 39.00
CA ILE A 18 12.89 15.15 38.46
C ILE A 18 12.23 15.87 37.27
N VAL A 19 12.01 17.19 37.39
CA VAL A 19 11.41 18.00 36.33
C VAL A 19 12.30 18.01 35.08
N ILE A 20 13.61 18.21 35.24
CA ILE A 20 14.57 18.20 34.13
C ILE A 20 14.62 16.81 33.46
N GLY A 21 14.66 15.75 34.26
CA GLY A 21 14.64 14.37 33.74
C GLY A 21 13.39 14.04 32.93
N ALA A 22 12.22 14.48 33.40
CA ALA A 22 10.94 14.27 32.70
C ALA A 22 10.89 15.01 31.36
N ILE A 23 11.35 16.26 31.31
CA ILE A 23 11.41 17.04 30.06
C ILE A 23 12.37 16.37 29.07
N LEU A 24 13.56 15.95 29.52
CA LEU A 24 14.54 15.26 28.68
C LEU A 24 13.96 13.96 28.11
N PHE A 25 13.26 13.18 28.93
CA PHE A 25 12.59 11.96 28.53
C PHE A 25 11.52 12.19 27.46
N ILE A 26 10.69 13.24 27.59
CA ILE A 26 9.66 13.60 26.60
C ILE A 26 10.30 14.05 25.29
N VAL A 27 11.35 14.87 25.33
CA VAL A 27 12.05 15.34 24.13
C VAL A 27 12.72 14.18 23.38
N LEU A 28 13.35 13.25 24.10
CA LEU A 28 13.99 12.07 23.51
C LEU A 28 12.96 11.11 22.87
N ASN A 29 11.83 10.87 23.53
CA ASN A 29 10.77 10.01 22.98
C ASN A 29 9.93 10.70 21.88
N GLY A 30 9.75 12.02 21.96
CA GLY A 30 9.06 12.82 20.93
C GLY A 30 9.82 12.90 19.61
N ARG A 31 11.17 12.86 19.64
CA ARG A 31 11.99 12.75 18.42
C ARG A 31 11.82 11.39 17.72
N LYS A 32 11.67 10.29 18.47
CA LYS A 32 11.43 8.95 17.89
C LYS A 32 10.04 8.82 17.26
N ALA A 33 9.01 9.47 17.83
CA ALA A 33 7.65 9.42 17.28
C ALA A 33 7.53 10.13 15.92
N LYS A 34 8.25 11.23 15.72
CA LYS A 34 8.21 11.98 14.45
C LYS A 34 8.96 11.28 13.30
N SER A 35 9.95 10.43 13.59
CA SER A 35 10.67 9.69 12.55
C SER A 35 9.95 8.41 12.10
N MET A 36 9.18 7.74 12.97
CA MET A 36 8.35 6.58 12.55
C MET A 36 7.08 7.01 11.80
N SER A 37 6.54 8.20 12.05
CA SER A 37 5.33 8.69 11.38
C SER A 37 5.58 9.25 9.97
N ALA A 38 6.80 9.66 9.63
CA ALA A 38 7.11 10.21 8.30
C ALA A 38 7.28 9.14 7.21
N GLU A 39 7.75 7.93 7.56
CA GLU A 39 7.81 6.80 6.62
C GLU A 39 6.47 6.06 6.53
N GLN A 40 5.71 5.99 7.62
CA GLN A 40 4.42 5.29 7.67
C GLN A 40 3.25 6.11 7.11
N ASN A 41 3.44 7.43 6.93
CA ASN A 41 2.43 8.37 6.43
C ASN A 41 2.79 8.97 5.06
N ARG A 42 3.68 8.31 4.29
CA ARG A 42 3.67 8.42 2.82
C ARG A 42 2.45 7.64 2.32
N MET A 43 1.30 8.29 2.52
CA MET A 43 0.01 8.13 1.86
C MET A 43 -0.18 6.84 1.06
N LEU A 44 -1.00 5.97 1.66
CA LEU A 44 -1.72 4.82 1.12
C LEU A 44 -2.73 5.24 0.04
N THR A 45 -2.32 6.03 -0.96
CA THR A 45 -3.19 6.44 -2.06
C THR A 45 -3.22 5.35 -3.13
N PRO A 46 -4.41 4.94 -3.60
CA PRO A 46 -4.54 4.12 -4.79
C PRO A 46 -3.73 4.71 -5.94
N GLU A 47 -2.94 3.87 -6.61
CA GLU A 47 -2.24 4.24 -7.84
C GLU A 47 -3.11 3.87 -9.03
N THR A 48 -3.31 4.81 -9.95
CA THR A 48 -3.98 4.59 -11.23
C THR A 48 -2.97 4.74 -12.36
N VAL A 49 -2.76 3.67 -13.13
CA VAL A 49 -1.73 3.59 -14.18
C VAL A 49 -2.25 2.82 -15.39
N ARG A 50 -1.74 3.12 -16.58
CA ARG A 50 -1.94 2.27 -17.75
C ARG A 50 -1.08 1.01 -17.62
N ALA A 51 -1.71 -0.16 -17.77
CA ALA A 51 -1.02 -1.43 -17.68
C ALA A 51 -1.60 -2.47 -18.65
N ALA A 52 -0.72 -3.34 -19.13
CA ALA A 52 -1.05 -4.53 -19.88
C ALA A 52 -1.05 -5.75 -18.95
N VAL A 53 -2.05 -6.61 -19.08
CA VAL A 53 -1.99 -7.94 -18.46
C VAL A 53 -0.99 -8.80 -19.22
N THR A 54 -0.01 -9.33 -18.50
CA THR A 54 1.05 -10.19 -19.06
C THR A 54 0.91 -11.64 -18.65
N GLY A 55 0.10 -11.97 -17.64
CA GLY A 55 -0.05 -13.33 -17.18
C GLY A 55 -0.92 -13.50 -15.94
N SER A 56 -1.04 -14.75 -15.50
CA SER A 56 -1.62 -15.10 -14.22
C SER A 56 -0.90 -16.26 -13.58
N GLU A 57 -0.80 -16.27 -12.26
CA GLU A 57 -0.28 -17.39 -11.49
C GLU A 57 -1.40 -17.97 -10.61
N LYS A 58 -1.46 -19.30 -10.54
CA LYS A 58 -2.26 -19.97 -9.52
C LYS A 58 -1.44 -19.98 -8.23
N SER A 59 -1.91 -19.32 -7.18
CA SER A 59 -1.26 -19.43 -5.87
C SER A 59 -1.54 -20.82 -5.30
N GLU A 60 -0.49 -21.57 -4.99
CA GLU A 60 -0.60 -22.92 -4.46
C GLU A 60 -0.96 -22.94 -2.96
N MET A 61 -1.78 -23.95 -2.63
CA MET A 61 -2.22 -24.48 -1.33
C MET A 61 -3.12 -23.63 -0.41
N GLY A 62 -4.38 -24.07 -0.32
CA GLY A 62 -5.29 -23.84 0.80
C GLY A 62 -6.22 -22.63 0.69
N LYS A 63 -5.85 -21.59 -0.05
CA LYS A 63 -6.71 -20.42 -0.30
C LYS A 63 -6.67 -20.12 -1.79
N ARG A 64 -7.84 -20.05 -2.45
CA ARG A 64 -8.00 -19.68 -3.86
C ARG A 64 -7.56 -18.23 -4.10
N LYS A 65 -6.25 -17.95 -4.00
CA LYS A 65 -5.66 -16.66 -4.33
C LYS A 65 -5.22 -16.71 -5.78
N TYR A 66 -5.70 -15.75 -6.55
CA TYR A 66 -5.31 -15.59 -7.94
C TYR A 66 -4.40 -14.40 -8.04
N VAL A 67 -3.32 -14.56 -8.78
CA VAL A 67 -2.38 -13.48 -9.02
C VAL A 67 -2.47 -13.11 -10.48
N ILE A 68 -2.61 -11.81 -10.77
CA ILE A 68 -2.47 -11.27 -12.11
C ILE A 68 -1.14 -10.55 -12.20
N LEU A 69 -0.39 -10.84 -13.27
CA LEU A 69 0.85 -10.16 -13.62
C LEU A 69 0.53 -9.09 -14.65
N MET A 70 1.02 -7.88 -14.41
CA MET A 70 0.81 -6.74 -15.27
C MET A 70 2.11 -6.00 -15.53
N GLN A 71 2.19 -5.30 -16.65
CA GLN A 71 3.30 -4.43 -17.00
C GLN A 71 2.77 -3.05 -17.38
N THR A 72 3.25 -2.01 -16.73
CA THR A 72 2.91 -0.62 -17.05
C THR A 72 3.65 -0.14 -18.30
N GLU A 73 3.20 0.97 -18.88
CA GLU A 73 3.81 1.54 -20.10
C GLU A 73 5.28 1.94 -19.92
N ASP A 74 5.67 2.34 -18.71
CA ASP A 74 7.07 2.61 -18.33
C ASP A 74 7.93 1.35 -18.14
N GLY A 75 7.33 0.16 -18.33
CA GLY A 75 8.00 -1.13 -18.22
C GLY A 75 8.02 -1.74 -16.82
N ARG A 76 7.47 -1.07 -15.80
CA ARG A 76 7.40 -1.61 -14.42
C ARG A 76 6.45 -2.84 -14.38
N LYS A 77 6.90 -3.90 -13.72
CA LYS A 77 6.11 -5.13 -13.52
C LYS A 77 5.35 -5.04 -12.20
N ILE A 78 4.05 -5.28 -12.24
CA ILE A 78 3.15 -5.24 -11.09
C ILE A 78 2.56 -6.64 -10.89
N ARG A 79 2.56 -7.10 -9.64
CA ARG A 79 1.98 -8.37 -9.23
C ARG A 79 0.82 -8.09 -8.29
N LEU A 80 -0.38 -8.48 -8.68
CA LEU A 80 -1.59 -8.17 -7.94
C LEU A 80 -2.29 -9.44 -7.44
N ASP A 81 -2.62 -9.43 -6.15
CA ASP A 81 -3.55 -10.35 -5.53
C ASP A 81 -4.98 -9.95 -5.94
N VAL A 82 -5.68 -10.90 -6.54
CA VAL A 82 -7.02 -10.72 -7.07
C VAL A 82 -8.00 -11.66 -6.37
N PRO A 83 -9.09 -11.12 -5.78
CA PRO A 83 -10.18 -11.93 -5.25
C PRO A 83 -10.78 -12.84 -6.33
N TYR A 84 -11.24 -14.05 -5.95
CA TYR A 84 -11.78 -15.02 -6.90
C TYR A 84 -12.86 -14.45 -7.83
N GLU A 85 -13.79 -13.66 -7.30
CA GLU A 85 -14.88 -13.06 -8.08
C GLU A 85 -14.38 -12.10 -9.16
N GLN A 86 -13.42 -11.24 -8.83
CA GLN A 86 -12.79 -10.33 -9.79
C GLN A 86 -11.95 -11.11 -10.80
N TYR A 87 -11.21 -12.12 -10.33
CA TYR A 87 -10.44 -12.98 -11.22
C TYR A 87 -11.33 -13.72 -12.21
N MET A 88 -12.52 -14.19 -11.83
CA MET A 88 -13.46 -14.80 -12.77
C MET A 88 -13.92 -13.85 -13.87
N LYS A 89 -14.10 -12.56 -13.58
CA LYS A 89 -14.41 -11.54 -14.60
C LYS A 89 -13.24 -11.29 -15.55
N LEU A 90 -12.01 -11.42 -15.05
CA LEU A 90 -10.79 -11.22 -15.82
C LEU A 90 -10.26 -12.51 -16.46
N ARG A 91 -10.75 -13.69 -16.08
CA ARG A 91 -10.16 -14.99 -16.44
C ARG A 91 -10.05 -15.23 -17.94
N ASP A 92 -11.14 -15.10 -18.68
CA ASP A 92 -11.14 -15.36 -20.12
C ASP A 92 -10.30 -14.32 -20.88
N PRO A 93 -10.41 -13.01 -20.57
CA PRO A 93 -9.51 -11.99 -21.10
C PRO A 93 -8.03 -12.20 -20.77
N VAL A 94 -7.71 -12.58 -19.53
CA VAL A 94 -6.35 -12.88 -19.08
C VAL A 94 -5.83 -14.14 -19.78
N ARG A 95 -6.66 -15.16 -19.97
CA ARG A 95 -6.31 -16.37 -20.74
C ARG A 95 -5.97 -16.02 -22.19
N ILE A 96 -6.72 -15.11 -22.80
CA ILE A 96 -6.46 -14.62 -24.16
C ILE A 96 -5.16 -13.80 -24.19
N ALA A 97 -4.96 -12.89 -23.24
CA ALA A 97 -3.74 -12.08 -23.14
C ALA A 97 -2.47 -12.92 -22.85
N SER A 98 -2.58 -13.94 -21.99
CA SER A 98 -1.48 -14.81 -21.55
C SER A 98 -1.17 -15.97 -22.48
N GLY A 99 -2.13 -16.37 -23.33
CA GLY A 99 -2.04 -17.57 -24.16
C GLY A 99 -2.16 -17.33 -25.67
N SER A 100 -2.33 -16.10 -26.15
CA SER A 100 -2.61 -15.88 -27.58
C SER A 100 -1.37 -15.69 -28.45
N SER A 101 -1.36 -16.46 -29.54
CA SER A 101 -0.67 -16.26 -30.82
C SER A 101 -1.22 -15.07 -31.62
N PHE A 102 -2.04 -14.21 -31.01
CA PHE A 102 -2.49 -12.96 -31.60
C PHE A 102 -1.30 -12.00 -31.59
N ARG A 103 -0.75 -11.72 -32.77
CA ARG A 103 0.50 -10.97 -32.95
C ARG A 103 0.62 -9.65 -32.15
N ASN A 104 -0.46 -9.09 -31.58
CA ASN A 104 -0.45 -7.81 -30.86
C ASN A 104 -1.54 -7.61 -29.76
N ALA A 105 -2.32 -8.61 -29.35
CA ALA A 105 -3.46 -8.38 -28.43
C ALA A 105 -3.12 -8.67 -26.95
N MET A 106 -2.26 -7.86 -26.34
CA MET A 106 -2.18 -7.79 -24.88
C MET A 106 -3.39 -7.01 -24.37
N MET A 107 -4.11 -7.53 -23.37
CA MET A 107 -5.22 -6.80 -22.74
C MET A 107 -4.64 -5.60 -21.97
N GLN A 108 -4.72 -4.42 -22.57
CA GLN A 108 -4.32 -3.14 -22.00
C GLN A 108 -5.52 -2.41 -21.42
N GLY A 109 -5.27 -1.55 -20.44
CA GLY A 109 -6.31 -0.78 -19.79
C GLY A 109 -5.80 0.09 -18.65
N MET A 110 -6.75 0.74 -17.98
CA MET A 110 -6.49 1.52 -16.78
C MET A 110 -6.55 0.62 -15.55
N LEU A 111 -5.44 0.50 -14.84
CA LEU A 111 -5.30 -0.26 -13.60
C LEU A 111 -5.36 0.70 -12.41
N THR A 112 -6.24 0.41 -11.46
CA THR A 112 -6.24 1.04 -10.14
C THR A 112 -5.92 -0.01 -9.08
N TYR A 113 -4.87 0.22 -8.30
CA TYR A 113 -4.37 -0.73 -7.32
C TYR A 113 -3.83 -0.06 -6.06
N HIS A 114 -3.71 -0.83 -4.98
CA HIS A 114 -3.13 -0.36 -3.72
C HIS A 114 -2.23 -1.44 -3.11
N GLY A 115 -0.93 -1.18 -3.05
CA GLY A 115 0.06 -2.19 -2.67
C GLY A 115 0.01 -3.37 -3.64
N THR A 116 -0.38 -4.55 -3.16
CA THR A 116 -0.60 -5.74 -4.01
C THR A 116 -2.07 -5.98 -4.34
N LEU A 117 -3.00 -5.17 -3.83
CA LEU A 117 -4.43 -5.40 -4.03
C LEU A 117 -4.92 -4.75 -5.33
N LEU A 118 -5.57 -5.54 -6.19
CA LEU A 118 -6.34 -5.00 -7.31
C LEU A 118 -7.61 -4.31 -6.80
N LEU A 119 -7.80 -3.03 -7.13
CA LEU A 119 -9.02 -2.30 -6.82
C LEU A 119 -9.97 -2.28 -8.02
N ASN A 120 -9.47 -1.92 -9.21
CA ASN A 120 -10.22 -1.92 -10.45
C ASN A 120 -9.29 -2.11 -11.66
N PHE A 121 -9.80 -2.71 -12.74
CA PHE A 121 -9.13 -2.74 -14.02
C PHE A 121 -10.15 -2.56 -15.14
N GLU A 122 -9.98 -1.49 -15.92
CA GLU A 122 -10.84 -1.12 -17.04
C GLU A 122 -10.09 -1.36 -18.35
N PRO A 123 -10.42 -2.41 -19.12
CA PRO A 123 -9.77 -2.67 -20.41
C PRO A 123 -10.01 -1.52 -21.39
N ASP A 124 -9.08 -1.27 -22.31
CA ASP A 124 -9.25 -0.25 -23.34
C ASP A 124 -10.47 -0.57 -24.25
N ALA A 125 -11.12 0.48 -24.76
CA ALA A 125 -12.33 0.36 -25.59
C ALA A 125 -12.16 -0.57 -26.80
N ALA A 126 -10.98 -0.60 -27.42
CA ALA A 126 -10.67 -1.49 -28.54
C ALA A 126 -10.74 -2.97 -28.13
N PHE A 127 -10.24 -3.30 -26.94
CA PHE A 127 -10.33 -4.65 -26.38
C PHE A 127 -11.78 -4.95 -25.96
N GLN A 128 -12.47 -4.00 -25.33
CA GLN A 128 -13.87 -4.16 -24.94
C GLN A 128 -14.79 -4.46 -26.14
N GLN A 129 -14.60 -3.75 -27.26
CA GLN A 129 -15.37 -3.94 -28.49
C GLN A 129 -15.05 -5.28 -29.16
N ALA A 130 -13.78 -5.68 -29.21
CA ALA A 130 -13.36 -6.94 -29.82
C ALA A 130 -13.95 -8.17 -29.10
N TYR A 131 -14.26 -8.06 -27.81
CA TYR A 131 -14.70 -9.18 -26.97
C TYR A 131 -16.09 -8.97 -26.35
N GLN A 132 -16.85 -7.96 -26.81
CA GLN A 132 -18.21 -7.64 -26.34
C GLN A 132 -18.31 -7.56 -24.81
N PHE A 133 -17.39 -6.87 -24.15
CA PHE A 133 -17.49 -6.59 -22.71
C PHE A 133 -18.82 -5.88 -22.41
N ARG A 134 -19.64 -6.47 -21.52
CA ARG A 134 -20.87 -5.88 -21.00
C ARG A 134 -20.73 -5.61 -19.51
#